data_AF-A0AAW1IW85-F1
#
_entry.id   AF-A0AAW1IW85-F1
#
_cell.length_a   1.000
_cell.length_b   1.000
_cell.length_c   1.000
_cell.angle_alpha   90.00
_cell.angle_beta   90.00
_cell.angle_gamma   90.00
#
_symmetry.space_group_name_H-M   'P 1'
#
loop_
_entity.id
_entity.type
_entity.pdbx_description
1 polymer ?
#
loop_
_entity_poly.entity_id
_entity_poly.type
_entity_poly.pdbx_seq_one_letter_code
_entity_poly.pdbx_strand_id
1 'polypeptide(L)'
;MRGSTAGITTTLKEGSSAHYLFLCILDSVFSAVVVAPAVVGYWRSVWGLMAIYVYPDDSVMSGIVSTVVGVAGHILFALTQKFFEKYLHPDKKRILFYICSRIYTTCFAIVCVNGWRGPWLLLDYYFNYDLTILASLAGIGVIVLGLMRTLRNVSAPPLALVTDHVKDYFTVPTMFRIKVSNRQ
;
A
#
# COMPACT_ATOMS: atom_id res chain seq x y z
N MET A 1 -5.48 16.17 1.71
CA MET A 1 -4.32 15.37 1.25
C MET A 1 -3.11 16.29 1.09
N ARG A 2 -2.11 16.18 1.95
CA ARG A 2 -0.80 16.86 1.86
C ARG A 2 0.36 15.86 2.09
N GLY A 3 0.16 14.61 1.66
CA GLY A 3 1.20 13.58 1.71
C GLY A 3 1.78 13.39 0.31
N SER A 4 3.10 13.48 0.21
CA SER A 4 3.97 12.97 -0.87
C SER A 4 4.22 13.72 -2.18
N THR A 5 3.81 14.99 -2.29
CA THR A 5 4.55 15.96 -3.14
C THR A 5 4.74 17.31 -2.44
N ALA A 6 3.89 17.62 -1.46
CA ALA A 6 4.06 18.79 -0.60
C ALA A 6 5.32 18.74 0.28
N GLY A 7 6.01 17.59 0.40
CA GLY A 7 7.34 17.48 1.02
C GLY A 7 8.51 17.62 0.05
N ILE A 8 8.25 17.62 -1.26
CA ILE A 8 9.28 17.86 -2.28
C ILE A 8 9.64 19.35 -2.35
N THR A 9 8.68 20.24 -2.03
CA THR A 9 8.85 21.68 -2.22
C THR A 9 9.11 22.48 -0.93
N THR A 10 8.90 21.92 0.26
CA THR A 10 8.93 22.70 1.51
C THR A 10 10.21 22.58 2.33
N THR A 11 11.14 21.68 1.99
CA THR A 11 12.35 21.41 2.79
C THR A 11 13.66 21.83 2.12
N LEU A 12 13.64 22.39 0.91
CA LEU A 12 14.86 22.56 0.10
C LEU A 12 14.91 23.91 -0.61
N LYS A 13 14.95 25.01 0.15
CA LYS A 13 15.46 26.29 -0.35
C LYS A 13 16.80 26.56 0.33
N GLU A 14 17.88 25.95 -0.17
CA GLU A 14 19.28 26.36 0.15
C GLU A 14 20.38 25.63 -0.68
N GLY A 15 20.06 24.89 -1.75
CA GLY A 15 21.05 24.14 -2.55
C GLY A 15 21.09 24.50 -4.05
N SER A 16 22.23 24.27 -4.71
CA SER A 16 22.39 24.41 -6.16
C SER A 16 21.41 23.50 -6.93
N SER A 17 20.75 24.04 -7.95
CA SER A 17 19.74 23.32 -8.76
C SER A 17 20.28 22.02 -9.39
N ALA A 18 21.58 21.97 -9.71
CA ALA A 18 22.22 20.78 -10.28
C ALA A 18 22.40 19.66 -9.25
N HIS A 19 22.73 20.02 -8.00
CA HIS A 19 22.84 19.05 -6.90
C HIS A 19 21.48 18.39 -6.61
N TYR A 20 20.42 19.19 -6.62
CA TYR A 20 19.06 18.67 -6.44
C TYR A 20 18.65 17.72 -7.57
N LEU A 21 18.87 18.12 -8.82
CA LEU A 21 18.58 17.27 -9.99
C LEU A 21 19.35 15.95 -9.91
N PHE A 22 20.62 15.98 -9.51
CA PHE A 22 21.43 14.78 -9.33
C PHE A 22 20.83 13.83 -8.29
N LEU A 23 20.42 14.35 -7.12
CA LEU A 23 19.76 13.52 -6.09
C LEU A 23 18.44 12.91 -6.57
N CYS A 24 17.63 13.67 -7.32
CA CYS A 24 16.38 13.15 -7.88
C CYS A 24 16.61 12.03 -8.90
N ILE A 25 17.65 12.16 -9.75
CA ILE A 25 18.02 11.11 -10.70
C ILE A 25 18.48 9.86 -9.94
N LEU A 26 19.33 10.03 -8.93
CA LEU A 26 19.83 8.91 -8.12
C LEU A 26 18.69 8.17 -7.41
N ASP A 27 17.76 8.91 -6.79
CA ASP A 27 16.58 8.35 -6.13
C ASP A 27 15.68 7.59 -7.13
N SER A 28 15.48 8.15 -8.33
CA SER A 28 14.69 7.51 -9.39
C SER A 28 15.34 6.21 -9.88
N VAL A 29 16.66 6.21 -10.09
CA VAL A 29 17.41 5.01 -10.50
C VAL A 29 17.36 3.94 -9.41
N PHE A 30 17.58 4.32 -8.14
CA PHE A 30 17.46 3.39 -7.02
C PHE A 30 16.04 2.81 -6.90
N SER A 31 15.02 3.66 -7.03
CA SER A 31 13.62 3.25 -7.02
C SER A 31 13.30 2.24 -8.11
N ALA A 32 13.79 2.48 -9.34
CA ALA A 32 13.51 1.63 -10.49
C ALA A 32 14.29 0.32 -10.48
N VAL A 33 15.55 0.33 -10.03
CA VAL A 33 16.45 -0.84 -10.13
C VAL A 33 16.41 -1.73 -8.88
N VAL A 34 16.14 -1.15 -7.71
CA VAL A 34 16.18 -1.89 -6.44
C VAL A 34 14.78 -2.05 -5.86
N VAL A 35 14.08 -0.93 -5.64
CA VAL A 35 12.82 -0.95 -4.89
C VAL A 35 11.70 -1.62 -5.69
N ALA A 36 11.48 -1.21 -6.94
CA ALA A 36 10.42 -1.77 -7.78
C ALA A 36 10.58 -3.30 -7.98
N PRO A 37 11.75 -3.84 -8.35
CA PRO A 37 11.93 -5.29 -8.47
C PRO A 37 11.74 -6.03 -7.15
N ALA A 38 12.18 -5.46 -6.01
CA ALA A 38 11.97 -6.06 -4.70
C ALA A 38 10.48 -6.15 -4.33
N VAL A 39 9.71 -5.08 -4.60
CA VAL A 39 8.25 -5.06 -4.39
C VAL A 39 7.55 -6.08 -5.28
N VAL A 40 7.89 -6.13 -6.58
CA VAL A 40 7.32 -7.09 -7.53
C VAL A 40 7.64 -8.53 -7.11
N GLY A 41 8.89 -8.79 -6.73
CA GLY A 41 9.34 -10.09 -6.24
C GLY A 41 8.54 -10.53 -5.01
N TYR A 42 8.43 -9.67 -4.00
CA TYR A 42 7.64 -9.94 -2.80
C TYR A 42 6.18 -10.26 -3.14
N TRP A 43 5.54 -9.41 -3.96
CA TRP A 43 4.16 -9.61 -4.38
C TRP A 43 3.97 -10.94 -5.10
N ARG A 44 4.83 -11.24 -6.07
CA ARG A 44 4.77 -12.47 -6.84
C ARG A 44 5.00 -13.71 -5.97
N SER A 45 5.88 -13.62 -4.98
CA SER A 45 6.15 -14.68 -4.01
C SER A 45 4.95 -14.94 -3.11
N VAL A 46 4.37 -13.91 -2.46
CA VAL A 46 3.18 -14.09 -1.62
C VAL A 46 2.02 -14.63 -2.43
N TRP A 47 1.80 -14.10 -3.65
CA TRP A 47 0.77 -14.63 -4.53
C TRP A 47 0.97 -16.12 -4.85
N GLY A 48 2.22 -16.52 -5.14
CA GLY A 48 2.59 -17.91 -5.38
C GLY A 48 2.37 -18.79 -4.15
N LEU A 49 2.78 -18.33 -2.96
CA LEU A 49 2.54 -19.04 -1.71
C LEU A 49 1.04 -19.24 -1.47
N MET A 50 0.22 -18.21 -1.69
CA MET A 50 -1.24 -18.33 -1.55
C MET A 50 -1.83 -19.30 -2.59
N ALA A 51 -1.27 -19.36 -3.81
CA ALA A 51 -1.69 -20.35 -4.81
C ALA A 51 -1.37 -21.80 -4.40
N ILE A 52 -0.34 -22.02 -3.60
CA ILE A 52 0.03 -23.35 -3.09
C ILE A 52 -0.80 -23.71 -1.84
N TYR A 53 -1.02 -22.76 -0.93
CA TYR A 53 -1.58 -23.03 0.39
C TYR A 53 -3.08 -22.75 0.54
N VAL A 54 -3.66 -21.89 -0.29
CA VAL A 54 -5.05 -21.43 -0.13
C VAL A 54 -5.90 -22.04 -1.24
N TYR A 55 -6.61 -23.13 -0.92
CA TYR A 55 -7.52 -23.84 -1.84
C TYR A 55 -6.90 -24.05 -3.23
N PRO A 56 -5.79 -24.82 -3.34
CA PRO A 56 -5.07 -24.97 -4.61
C PRO A 56 -5.93 -25.60 -5.72
N ASP A 57 -6.89 -26.45 -5.35
CA ASP A 57 -7.76 -27.16 -6.29
C ASP A 57 -9.07 -26.41 -6.62
N ASP A 58 -9.37 -25.32 -5.92
CA ASP A 58 -10.60 -24.53 -6.08
C ASP A 58 -10.26 -23.04 -6.19
N SER A 59 -10.15 -22.55 -7.43
CA SER A 59 -9.80 -21.17 -7.72
C SER A 59 -10.86 -20.17 -7.24
N VAL A 60 -12.14 -20.56 -7.18
CA VAL A 60 -13.23 -19.71 -6.72
C VAL A 60 -13.13 -19.53 -5.22
N MET A 61 -13.01 -20.62 -4.45
CA MET A 61 -12.82 -20.54 -3.00
C MET A 61 -11.51 -19.84 -2.64
N SER A 62 -10.44 -20.10 -3.39
CA SER A 62 -9.17 -19.38 -3.23
C SER A 62 -9.33 -17.88 -3.41
N GLY A 63 -10.08 -17.46 -4.44
CA GLY A 63 -10.40 -16.07 -4.73
C GLY A 63 -11.28 -15.42 -3.65
N ILE A 64 -12.32 -16.11 -3.18
CA ILE A 64 -13.22 -15.64 -2.11
C ILE A 64 -12.43 -15.46 -0.82
N VAL A 65 -11.68 -16.46 -0.38
CA VAL A 65 -10.91 -16.39 0.87
C VAL A 65 -9.85 -15.29 0.81
N SER A 66 -9.13 -15.16 -0.31
CA SER A 66 -8.20 -14.04 -0.48
C SER A 66 -8.90 -12.68 -0.42
N THR A 67 -10.07 -12.54 -1.05
CA THR A 67 -10.86 -11.30 -0.99
C THR A 67 -11.28 -10.99 0.45
N VAL A 68 -11.77 -11.99 1.19
CA VAL A 68 -12.19 -11.83 2.60
C VAL A 68 -10.99 -11.45 3.48
N VAL A 69 -9.87 -12.17 3.38
CA VAL A 69 -8.64 -11.86 4.11
C VAL A 69 -8.15 -10.44 3.80
N GLY A 70 -8.19 -10.05 2.51
CA GLY A 70 -7.86 -8.71 2.07
C GLY A 70 -8.77 -7.66 2.71
N VAL A 71 -10.07 -7.72 2.47
CA VAL A 71 -11.03 -6.71 2.93
C VAL A 71 -11.10 -6.66 4.47
N ALA A 72 -11.29 -7.80 5.13
CA ALA A 72 -11.39 -7.87 6.58
C ALA A 72 -10.06 -7.46 7.26
N GLY A 73 -8.93 -7.84 6.67
CA GLY A 73 -7.61 -7.43 7.14
C GLY A 73 -7.43 -5.92 7.06
N HIS A 74 -7.74 -5.27 5.93
CA HIS A 74 -7.64 -3.81 5.81
C HIS A 74 -8.52 -3.10 6.85
N ILE A 75 -9.75 -3.58 7.06
CA ILE A 75 -10.65 -3.02 8.08
C ILE A 75 -10.06 -3.20 9.49
N LEU A 76 -9.59 -4.40 9.82
CA LEU A 76 -8.99 -4.69 11.13
C LEU A 76 -7.80 -3.79 11.43
N PHE A 77 -6.87 -3.66 10.47
CA PHE A 77 -5.69 -2.81 10.61
C PHE A 77 -6.07 -1.32 10.71
N ALA A 78 -7.05 -0.86 9.93
CA ALA A 78 -7.57 0.50 10.03
C ALA A 78 -8.24 0.79 11.38
N LEU A 79 -8.94 -0.17 11.98
CA LEU A 79 -9.59 0.00 13.29
C LEU A 79 -8.58 -0.04 14.44
N THR A 80 -7.53 -0.86 14.31
CA THR A 80 -6.52 -1.07 15.36
C THR A 80 -5.34 -0.11 15.31
N GLN A 81 -5.24 0.76 14.30
CA GLN A 81 -4.13 1.71 14.12
C GLN A 81 -3.81 2.53 15.40
N LYS A 82 -4.83 3.08 16.07
CA LYS A 82 -4.66 3.91 17.29
C LYS A 82 -4.18 3.09 18.49
N PHE A 83 -4.55 1.82 18.54
CA PHE A 83 -4.08 0.91 19.57
C PHE A 83 -2.57 0.70 19.40
N PHE A 84 -2.12 0.34 18.19
CA PHE A 84 -0.70 0.15 17.91
C PHE A 84 0.11 1.44 18.14
N GLU A 85 -0.39 2.58 17.70
CA GLU A 85 0.24 3.89 17.93
C GLU A 85 0.44 4.20 19.43
N LYS A 86 -0.56 3.91 20.27
CA LYS A 86 -0.50 4.19 21.71
C LYS A 86 0.47 3.28 22.47
N TYR A 87 0.54 2.01 22.09
CA TYR A 87 1.29 0.98 22.84
C TYR A 87 2.69 0.71 22.26
N LEU A 88 2.87 0.85 20.95
CA LEU A 88 4.15 0.68 20.26
C LEU A 88 4.71 2.07 19.93
N HIS A 89 5.36 2.68 20.92
CA HIS A 89 6.07 3.95 20.74
C HIS A 89 7.59 3.76 20.96
N PRO A 90 8.46 4.31 20.10
CA PRO A 90 9.91 4.17 20.22
C PRO A 90 10.45 4.66 21.55
N ASP A 91 9.86 5.74 22.08
CA ASP A 91 10.29 6.39 23.32
C ASP A 91 10.07 5.53 24.57
N LYS A 92 9.17 4.55 24.50
CA LYS A 92 8.88 3.64 25.63
C LYS A 92 9.71 2.36 25.54
N LYS A 93 9.68 1.69 24.39
CA LYS A 93 10.29 0.38 24.18
C LYS A 93 10.85 0.27 22.76
N ARG A 94 12.03 0.87 22.54
CA ARG A 94 12.65 1.00 21.22
C ARG A 94 12.79 -0.32 20.46
N ILE A 95 13.33 -1.37 21.10
CA ILE A 95 13.53 -2.68 20.45
C ILE A 95 12.18 -3.32 20.10
N LEU A 96 11.23 -3.30 21.05
CA LEU A 96 9.88 -3.84 20.83
C LEU A 96 9.18 -3.12 19.67
N PHE A 97 9.32 -1.79 19.59
CA PHE A 97 8.79 -1.01 18.48
C PHE A 97 9.32 -1.51 17.13
N TYR A 98 10.64 -1.67 16.97
CA TYR A 98 11.21 -2.11 15.70
C TYR A 98 10.79 -3.54 15.33
N ILE A 99 10.75 -4.47 16.29
CA ILE A 99 10.32 -5.85 16.01
C ILE A 99 8.83 -5.87 15.63
N CYS A 100 7.96 -5.29 16.45
CA CYS A 100 6.52 -5.31 16.23
C CYS A 100 6.11 -4.54 14.97
N SER A 101 6.74 -3.41 14.66
CA SER A 101 6.46 -2.63 13.45
C SER A 101 6.81 -3.40 12.17
N ARG A 102 7.89 -4.19 12.16
CA ARG A 102 8.23 -5.03 11.00
C ARG A 102 7.28 -6.21 10.85
N ILE A 103 6.93 -6.88 11.95
CA ILE A 103 5.91 -7.94 11.91
C ILE A 103 4.58 -7.38 11.39
N TYR A 104 4.14 -6.24 11.93
CA TYR A 104 2.94 -5.52 11.48
C TYR A 104 2.98 -5.25 9.98
N THR A 105 4.10 -4.73 9.47
CA THR A 105 4.25 -4.38 8.05
C THR A 105 4.20 -5.61 7.17
N THR A 106 4.85 -6.70 7.56
CA THR A 106 4.82 -7.97 6.81
C THR A 106 3.41 -8.57 6.79
N CYS A 107 2.71 -8.58 7.94
CA CYS A 107 1.33 -9.05 8.00
C CYS A 107 0.39 -8.19 7.15
N PHE A 108 0.52 -6.86 7.24
CA PHE A 108 -0.27 -5.94 6.44
C PHE A 108 0.02 -6.11 4.94
N ALA A 109 1.28 -6.33 4.55
CA ALA A 109 1.65 -6.58 3.17
C ALA A 109 1.03 -7.88 2.62
N ILE A 110 0.90 -8.94 3.42
CA ILE A 110 0.16 -10.16 3.03
C ILE A 110 -1.33 -9.86 2.80
N VAL A 111 -1.93 -9.05 3.68
CA VAL A 111 -3.33 -8.59 3.54
C VAL A 111 -3.50 -7.78 2.27
N CYS A 112 -2.57 -6.86 1.96
CA CYS A 112 -2.55 -6.10 0.72
C CYS A 112 -2.53 -7.01 -0.50
N VAL A 113 -1.60 -7.97 -0.58
CA VAL A 113 -1.51 -8.90 -1.72
C VAL A 113 -2.81 -9.69 -1.88
N ASN A 114 -3.40 -10.18 -0.78
CA ASN A 114 -4.66 -10.93 -0.82
C ASN A 114 -5.86 -10.06 -1.29
N GLY A 115 -5.89 -8.78 -0.89
CA GLY A 115 -6.89 -7.83 -1.35
C GLY A 115 -6.89 -7.58 -2.86
N TRP A 116 -5.76 -7.84 -3.52
CA TRP A 116 -5.66 -7.78 -4.99
C TRP A 116 -5.77 -9.15 -5.65
N ARG A 117 -5.18 -10.19 -5.04
CA ARG A 117 -5.24 -11.58 -5.52
C ARG A 117 -6.67 -12.09 -5.64
N GLY A 118 -7.46 -11.90 -4.59
CA GLY A 118 -8.82 -12.43 -4.52
C GLY A 118 -9.71 -11.92 -5.67
N PRO A 119 -9.90 -10.60 -5.79
CA PRO A 119 -10.67 -10.03 -6.89
C PRO A 119 -10.12 -10.40 -8.26
N TRP A 120 -8.79 -10.45 -8.44
CA TRP A 120 -8.22 -10.84 -9.72
C TRP A 120 -8.55 -12.29 -10.11
N LEU A 121 -8.43 -13.24 -9.18
CA LEU A 121 -8.82 -14.63 -9.46
C LEU A 121 -10.30 -14.78 -9.78
N LEU A 122 -11.16 -14.04 -9.09
CA LEU A 122 -12.60 -14.07 -9.35
C LEU A 122 -12.92 -13.48 -10.73
N LEU A 123 -12.27 -12.37 -11.09
CA LEU A 123 -12.43 -11.76 -12.41
C LEU A 123 -11.97 -12.71 -13.52
N ASP A 124 -10.79 -13.33 -13.37
CA ASP A 124 -10.27 -14.30 -14.33
C ASP A 124 -11.22 -15.50 -14.51
N TYR A 125 -11.78 -16.02 -13.41
CA TYR A 125 -12.71 -17.16 -13.44
C TYR A 125 -14.03 -16.83 -14.14
N TYR A 126 -14.64 -15.67 -13.83
CA TYR A 126 -15.97 -15.33 -14.36
C TYR A 126 -15.97 -14.72 -15.76
N PHE A 127 -14.93 -13.94 -16.09
CA PHE A 127 -14.91 -13.15 -17.32
C PHE A 127 -13.90 -13.66 -18.35
N ASN A 128 -13.11 -14.68 -18.02
CA ASN A 128 -11.99 -15.15 -18.84
C ASN A 128 -11.04 -13.99 -19.22
N TYR A 129 -10.14 -14.23 -20.16
CA TYR A 129 -9.21 -13.21 -20.68
C TYR A 129 -9.85 -12.32 -21.76
N ASP A 130 -11.14 -11.97 -21.64
CA ASP A 130 -11.79 -11.05 -22.57
C ASP A 130 -11.29 -9.62 -22.35
N LEU A 131 -10.50 -9.14 -23.31
CA LEU A 131 -9.91 -7.81 -23.30
C LEU A 131 -10.96 -6.69 -23.26
N THR A 132 -12.15 -6.91 -23.83
CA THR A 132 -13.23 -5.93 -23.86
C THR A 132 -13.80 -5.72 -22.46
N ILE A 133 -14.05 -6.82 -21.75
CA ILE A 133 -14.57 -6.77 -20.38
C ILE A 133 -13.51 -6.14 -19.46
N LEU A 134 -12.26 -6.58 -19.57
CA LEU A 134 -11.16 -6.03 -18.78
C LEU A 134 -10.98 -4.52 -19.02
N ALA A 135 -10.99 -4.08 -20.28
CA ALA A 135 -10.88 -2.66 -20.64
C ALA A 135 -12.07 -1.85 -20.11
N SER A 136 -13.29 -2.40 -20.18
CA SER A 136 -14.49 -1.73 -19.67
C SER A 136 -14.44 -1.54 -18.15
N LEU A 137 -14.07 -2.58 -17.39
CA LEU A 137 -13.92 -2.53 -15.93
C LEU A 137 -12.81 -1.56 -15.51
N ALA A 138 -11.68 -1.59 -16.21
CA ALA A 138 -10.59 -0.64 -15.98
C ALA A 138 -11.04 0.80 -16.26
N GLY A 139 -11.75 1.05 -17.36
CA GLY A 139 -12.29 2.36 -17.71
C GLY A 139 -13.28 2.88 -16.65
N ILE A 140 -14.21 2.04 -16.20
CA ILE A 140 -15.14 2.38 -15.11
C ILE A 140 -14.36 2.70 -13.83
N GLY A 141 -13.36 1.89 -13.48
CA GLY A 141 -12.51 2.12 -12.30
C GLY A 141 -11.79 3.47 -12.36
N VAL A 142 -11.22 3.83 -13.51
CA VAL A 142 -10.56 5.14 -13.72
C VAL A 142 -11.57 6.28 -13.59
N ILE A 143 -12.77 6.16 -14.15
CA ILE A 143 -13.83 7.18 -14.02
C ILE A 143 -14.22 7.35 -12.55
N VAL A 144 -14.47 6.26 -11.83
CA VAL A 144 -14.83 6.30 -10.40
C VAL A 144 -13.73 6.95 -9.58
N LEU A 145 -12.47 6.56 -9.78
CA LEU A 145 -11.32 7.19 -9.11
C LEU A 145 -11.20 8.68 -9.48
N GLY A 146 -11.52 9.06 -10.71
CA GLY A 146 -11.55 10.45 -11.15
C GLY A 146 -12.61 11.27 -10.43
N LEU A 147 -13.85 10.75 -10.36
CA LEU A 147 -14.97 11.37 -9.64
C LEU A 147 -14.68 11.51 -8.14
N MET A 148 -14.06 10.50 -7.54
CA MET A 148 -13.63 10.52 -6.14
C MET A 148 -12.38 11.38 -5.89
N ARG A 149 -11.73 11.88 -6.95
CA ARG A 149 -10.47 12.65 -6.91
C ARG A 149 -9.32 11.85 -6.26
N THR A 150 -9.32 10.53 -6.44
CA THR A 150 -8.36 9.58 -5.85
C THR A 150 -7.48 8.89 -6.89
N LEU A 151 -7.46 9.33 -8.16
CA LEU A 151 -6.58 8.79 -9.21
C LEU A 151 -5.10 8.71 -8.83
N ARG A 152 -4.64 9.64 -7.99
CA ARG A 152 -3.27 9.62 -7.43
C ARG A 152 -2.93 8.35 -6.64
N ASN A 153 -3.91 7.56 -6.21
CA ASN A 153 -3.67 6.32 -5.48
C ASN A 153 -3.20 5.18 -6.39
N VAL A 154 -3.26 5.36 -7.72
CA VAL A 154 -2.75 4.40 -8.71
C VAL A 154 -1.23 4.50 -8.85
N SER A 155 -0.61 5.59 -8.36
CA SER A 155 0.85 5.73 -8.42
C SER A 155 1.54 4.66 -7.58
N ALA A 156 2.52 3.98 -8.16
CA ALA A 156 3.34 2.95 -7.53
C ALA A 156 4.83 3.19 -7.86
N PRO A 157 5.77 2.47 -7.25
CA PRO A 157 7.18 2.48 -7.67
C PRO A 157 7.30 2.16 -9.18
N PRO A 158 8.16 2.83 -9.95
CA PRO A 158 9.19 3.80 -9.54
C PRO A 158 8.71 5.26 -9.47
N LEU A 159 7.44 5.54 -9.81
CA LEU A 159 6.92 6.90 -9.93
C LEU A 159 6.67 7.58 -8.58
N ALA A 160 6.41 6.78 -7.54
CA ALA A 160 6.21 7.25 -6.19
C ALA A 160 6.85 6.29 -5.20
N LEU A 161 7.80 6.80 -4.41
CA LEU A 161 8.25 6.19 -3.17
C LEU A 161 7.80 7.03 -1.99
N VAL A 162 7.26 6.36 -0.97
CA VAL A 162 6.92 6.97 0.31
C VAL A 162 7.70 6.19 1.36
N THR A 163 8.53 6.88 2.11
CA THR A 163 9.27 6.27 3.23
C THR A 163 8.44 6.37 4.49
N ASP A 164 8.38 5.28 5.25
CA ASP A 164 7.73 5.29 6.55
C ASP A 164 8.54 6.12 7.53
N HIS A 165 7.88 7.05 8.20
CA HIS A 165 8.45 7.78 9.31
C HIS A 165 8.09 7.11 10.63
N VAL A 166 8.96 7.28 11.63
CA VAL A 166 8.72 6.76 12.97
C VAL A 166 7.47 7.38 13.59
N LYS A 167 7.25 8.68 13.33
CA LYS A 167 6.00 9.36 13.66
C LYS A 167 4.93 8.91 12.68
N ASP A 168 3.76 8.56 13.20
CA ASP A 168 2.60 8.11 12.41
C ASP A 168 2.79 6.77 11.67
N TYR A 169 3.73 5.91 12.10
CA TYR A 169 4.05 4.64 11.42
C TYR A 169 2.82 3.73 11.20
N PHE A 170 1.90 3.67 12.16
CA PHE A 170 0.70 2.84 12.09
C PHE A 170 -0.50 3.58 11.49
N THR A 171 -0.40 4.89 11.28
CA THR A 171 -1.53 5.76 10.97
C THR A 171 -1.81 5.74 9.48
N VAL A 172 -2.99 5.24 9.10
CA VAL A 172 -3.45 5.29 7.71
C VAL A 172 -4.31 6.54 7.52
N PRO A 173 -3.89 7.51 6.70
CA PRO A 173 -4.64 8.74 6.50
C PRO A 173 -5.97 8.44 5.80
N THR A 174 -7.08 8.77 6.44
CA THR A 174 -8.42 8.66 5.85
C THR A 174 -8.77 9.93 5.06
N MET A 175 -9.74 9.80 4.13
CA MET A 175 -10.26 10.95 3.37
C MET A 175 -10.84 12.02 4.31
N PHE A 176 -11.56 11.59 5.36
CA PHE A 176 -12.21 12.47 6.32
C PHE A 176 -11.27 12.82 7.47
N ARG A 177 -10.74 14.05 7.44
CA ARG A 177 -9.91 14.59 8.52
C ARG A 177 -10.80 15.21 9.59
N ILE A 178 -11.18 14.41 10.57
CA ILE A 178 -11.86 14.94 11.76
C ILE A 178 -10.77 15.43 12.72
N LYS A 179 -10.80 16.71 13.09
CA LYS A 179 -9.98 17.21 14.20
C LYS A 179 -10.49 16.50 15.46
N VAL A 180 -9.71 15.58 16.00
CA VAL A 180 -9.98 15.05 17.34
C VAL A 180 -9.75 16.23 18.28
N SER A 181 -10.83 16.84 18.77
CA SER A 181 -10.76 17.78 19.88
C SER A 181 -10.06 17.05 21.02
N ASN A 182 -8.92 17.57 21.46
CA ASN A 182 -8.32 17.16 22.72
C ASN A 182 -9.36 17.45 23.80
N ARG A 183 -10.07 16.41 24.25
CA ARG A 183 -10.74 16.48 25.56
C ARG A 183 -9.59 16.56 26.56
N GLN A 184 -9.42 17.76 27.12
CA GLN A 184 -8.60 18.02 28.30
C GLN A 184 -9.09 17.16 29.46
#